data_AF-A0A815I4Q8-F1
#
_entry.id   AF-A0A815I4Q8-F1
#
_cell.length_a   1.000
_cell.length_b   1.000
_cell.length_c   1.000
_cell.angle_alpha   90.00
_cell.angle_beta   90.00
_cell.angle_gamma   90.00
#
_symmetry.space_group_name_H-M   'P 1'
#
loop_
_entity.id
_entity.type
_entity.pdbx_description
1 polymer ?
#
loop_
_entity_poly.entity_id
_entity_poly.type
_entity_poly.pdbx_seq_one_letter_code
_entity_poly.pdbx_strand_id
1 'polypeptide(L)'
;MFYFNLPLLYASNTCIILLYAYNIAASQISFAFVTFSIHRFCSIVYHSIPFFKTKRWVIICITSHWLVVYLISLPFILRNGPYCTNTPWMQMYTFVMVVPVPTLINTALNMGIFLYVRSSTRRIQPRTMTAFTTGSINRQPIISRRDIALMKQMIYMFTMFIGGWTPPYLLLVIDSFPVGTTFVVFYVLVIWAELVLLGIIINLFKCNHDLREYLLNQFRHHILRL
;
A
#
# COMPACT_ATOMS: atom_id res chain seq x y z
N MET A 1 -24.07 11.38 -8.54
CA MET A 1 -24.91 10.40 -9.27
C MET A 1 -24.27 10.18 -10.65
N PHE A 2 -23.57 9.05 -10.86
CA PHE A 2 -22.86 8.80 -12.12
C PHE A 2 -23.83 8.37 -13.22
N TYR A 3 -24.13 9.26 -14.17
CA TYR A 3 -24.76 8.89 -15.44
C TYR A 3 -23.66 8.48 -16.43
N PHE A 4 -23.26 7.21 -16.38
CA PHE A 4 -22.71 6.55 -17.57
C PHE A 4 -23.88 6.33 -18.54
N ASN A 5 -24.12 7.28 -19.45
CA ASN A 5 -25.00 7.05 -20.59
C ASN A 5 -24.24 6.26 -21.67
N LEU A 6 -24.19 4.94 -21.51
CA LEU A 6 -23.88 3.98 -22.57
C LEU A 6 -24.97 2.89 -22.51
N PRO A 7 -26.07 3.00 -23.27
CA PRO A 7 -27.23 2.09 -23.18
C PRO A 7 -26.97 0.61 -23.50
N LEU A 8 -25.70 0.18 -23.62
CA LEU A 8 -25.26 -1.16 -24.04
C LEU A 8 -24.50 -1.97 -22.97
N LEU A 9 -24.18 -1.41 -21.79
CA LEU A 9 -23.52 -2.15 -20.69
C LEU A 9 -24.51 -2.76 -19.66
N TYR A 10 -25.80 -2.71 -19.99
CA TYR A 10 -26.96 -3.05 -19.15
C TYR A 10 -27.19 -4.57 -18.98
N ALA A 11 -26.30 -5.22 -18.25
CA ALA A 11 -26.71 -6.33 -17.39
C ALA A 11 -26.32 -5.97 -15.96
N SER A 12 -27.26 -6.10 -15.01
CA SER A 12 -27.02 -5.89 -13.57
C SER A 12 -25.71 -6.57 -13.10
N ASN A 13 -25.43 -7.75 -13.67
CA ASN A 13 -24.23 -8.53 -13.38
C ASN A 13 -22.92 -7.83 -13.80
N THR A 14 -22.85 -7.20 -14.97
CA THR A 14 -21.63 -6.51 -15.45
C THR A 14 -21.27 -5.35 -14.52
N CYS A 15 -22.30 -4.65 -14.05
CA CYS A 15 -22.13 -3.55 -13.11
C CYS A 15 -21.56 -3.99 -11.76
N ILE A 16 -22.09 -5.08 -11.20
CA ILE A 16 -21.60 -5.68 -9.96
C ILE A 16 -20.13 -6.08 -10.11
N ILE A 17 -19.76 -6.72 -11.23
CA ILE A 17 -18.38 -7.14 -11.50
C ILE A 17 -17.44 -5.93 -11.61
N LEU A 18 -17.83 -4.88 -12.34
CA LEU A 18 -17.01 -3.67 -12.48
C LEU A 18 -16.79 -2.96 -11.15
N LEU A 19 -17.85 -2.84 -10.33
CA LEU A 19 -17.77 -2.21 -9.03
C LEU A 19 -16.88 -3.03 -8.06
N TYR A 20 -17.01 -4.35 -8.09
CA TYR A 20 -16.16 -5.27 -7.35
C TYR A 20 -14.69 -5.15 -7.77
N ALA A 21 -14.41 -5.17 -9.08
CA ALA A 21 -13.07 -5.04 -9.64
C ALA A 21 -12.44 -3.67 -9.31
N TYR A 22 -13.24 -2.59 -9.38
CA TYR A 22 -12.80 -1.25 -8.98
C TYR A 22 -12.41 -1.21 -7.50
N ASN A 23 -13.23 -1.78 -6.60
CA ASN A 23 -12.92 -1.79 -5.17
C ASN A 23 -11.68 -2.63 -4.85
N ILE A 24 -11.47 -3.74 -5.57
CA ILE A 24 -10.23 -4.52 -5.49
C ILE A 24 -9.04 -3.66 -5.88
N ALA A 25 -9.08 -3.03 -7.06
CA ALA A 25 -7.96 -2.24 -7.58
C ALA A 25 -7.59 -1.08 -6.64
N ALA A 26 -8.60 -0.36 -6.13
CA ALA A 26 -8.41 0.71 -5.16
C ALA A 26 -7.79 0.22 -3.84
N SER A 27 -8.32 -0.87 -3.29
CA SER A 27 -7.86 -1.42 -2.01
C SER A 27 -6.49 -2.08 -2.12
N GLN A 28 -6.14 -2.62 -3.29
CA GLN A 28 -4.89 -3.35 -3.51
C GLN A 28 -3.67 -2.50 -3.19
N ILE A 29 -3.65 -1.23 -3.62
CA ILE A 29 -2.50 -0.36 -3.42
C ILE A 29 -2.28 -0.07 -1.92
N SER A 30 -3.33 0.32 -1.21
CA SER A 30 -3.25 0.63 0.23
C SER A 30 -2.86 -0.58 1.07
N PHE A 31 -3.45 -1.76 0.79
CA PHE A 31 -3.13 -2.99 1.50
C PHE A 31 -1.79 -3.59 1.09
N ALA A 32 -1.24 -3.26 -0.08
CA ALA A 32 0.13 -3.65 -0.45
C ALA A 32 1.15 -2.96 0.48
N PHE A 33 0.94 -1.69 0.82
CA PHE A 33 1.76 -1.00 1.82
C PHE A 33 1.65 -1.64 3.21
N VAL A 34 0.44 -2.01 3.64
CA VAL A 34 0.22 -2.72 4.91
C VAL A 34 0.99 -4.04 4.93
N THR A 35 0.86 -4.82 3.86
CA THR A 35 1.52 -6.13 3.73
C THR A 35 3.04 -6.00 3.76
N PHE A 36 3.58 -5.00 3.07
CA PHE A 36 5.01 -4.71 3.12
C PHE A 36 5.47 -4.34 4.53
N SER A 37 4.70 -3.52 5.24
CA SER A 37 4.99 -3.15 6.63
C SER A 37 4.91 -4.33 7.59
N ILE A 38 3.97 -5.25 7.39
CA ILE A 38 3.89 -6.52 8.16
C ILE A 38 5.14 -7.37 7.89
N HIS A 39 5.46 -7.61 6.62
CA HIS A 39 6.63 -8.38 6.22
C HIS A 39 7.90 -7.82 6.90
N ARG A 40 8.06 -6.50 6.85
CA ARG A 40 9.22 -5.81 7.40
C ARG A 40 9.22 -5.78 8.92
N PHE A 41 8.08 -5.55 9.56
CA PHE A 41 7.93 -5.65 11.02
C PHE A 41 8.37 -7.04 11.50
N CYS A 42 7.88 -8.11 10.86
CA CYS A 42 8.25 -9.47 11.21
C CYS A 42 9.75 -9.73 11.01
N SER A 43 10.32 -9.29 9.89
CA SER A 43 11.74 -9.50 9.57
C SER A 43 12.70 -8.75 10.53
N ILE A 44 12.31 -7.56 11.00
CA ILE A 44 13.14 -6.73 11.91
C ILE A 44 12.95 -7.17 13.37
N VAL A 45 11.72 -7.27 13.85
CA VAL A 45 11.42 -7.55 15.26
C VAL A 45 11.78 -9.00 15.60
N TYR A 46 11.41 -9.94 14.74
CA TYR A 46 11.69 -11.37 14.92
C TYR A 46 12.89 -11.84 14.10
N HIS A 47 13.95 -11.03 14.07
CA HIS A 47 15.16 -11.30 13.28
C HIS A 47 15.87 -12.63 13.62
N SER A 48 15.62 -13.18 14.82
CA SER A 48 16.15 -14.46 15.30
C SER A 48 15.50 -15.66 14.61
N ILE A 49 14.30 -15.50 14.06
CA ILE A 49 13.57 -16.57 13.39
C ILE A 49 13.91 -16.50 11.88
N PRO A 50 14.64 -17.49 11.33
CA PRO A 50 15.11 -17.43 9.94
C PRO A 50 13.96 -17.49 8.93
N PHE A 51 12.81 -18.05 9.32
CA PHE A 51 11.62 -18.15 8.48
C PHE A 51 11.19 -16.81 7.87
N PHE A 52 11.20 -15.72 8.66
CA PHE A 52 10.77 -14.39 8.21
C PHE A 52 11.71 -13.73 7.19
N LYS A 53 12.87 -14.33 6.92
CA LYS A 53 13.83 -13.88 5.89
C LYS A 53 13.75 -14.72 4.60
N THR A 54 12.93 -15.76 4.60
CA THR A 54 12.81 -16.66 3.44
C THR A 54 11.86 -16.09 2.38
N LYS A 55 12.08 -16.49 1.12
CA LYS A 55 11.14 -16.19 0.02
C LYS A 55 9.74 -16.76 0.27
N ARG A 56 9.62 -17.84 1.06
CA ARG A 56 8.34 -18.45 1.43
C ARG A 56 7.47 -17.49 2.25
N TRP A 57 8.08 -16.75 3.17
CA TRP A 57 7.37 -15.73 3.94
C TRP A 57 6.81 -14.61 3.06
N VAL A 58 7.59 -14.16 2.07
CA VAL A 58 7.14 -13.18 1.07
C VAL A 58 5.92 -13.69 0.29
N ILE A 59 5.95 -14.95 -0.15
CA ILE A 59 4.82 -15.57 -0.86
C ILE A 59 3.57 -15.59 0.03
N ILE A 60 3.69 -16.00 1.30
CA ILE A 60 2.58 -16.01 2.26
C ILE A 60 2.01 -14.61 2.47
N CYS A 61 2.87 -13.59 2.55
CA CYS A 61 2.44 -12.19 2.66
C CYS A 61 1.63 -11.77 1.42
N ILE A 62 2.09 -12.10 0.22
CA ILE A 62 1.40 -11.75 -1.03
C ILE A 62 0.07 -12.50 -1.14
N THR A 63 0.02 -13.80 -0.85
CA THR A 63 -1.23 -14.57 -0.94
C THR A 63 -2.26 -14.12 0.10
N SER A 64 -1.83 -13.88 1.34
CA SER A 64 -2.71 -13.35 2.38
C SER A 64 -3.22 -11.95 2.04
N HIS A 65 -2.40 -11.09 1.44
CA HIS A 65 -2.81 -9.78 0.93
C HIS A 65 -3.97 -9.90 -0.07
N TRP A 66 -3.83 -10.74 -1.10
CA TRP A 66 -4.89 -10.93 -2.09
C TRP A 66 -6.17 -11.45 -1.47
N LEU A 67 -6.07 -12.43 -0.57
CA LEU A 67 -7.24 -12.96 0.15
C LEU A 67 -7.96 -11.88 0.96
N VAL A 68 -7.22 -11.05 1.70
CA VAL A 68 -7.80 -9.93 2.44
C VAL A 68 -8.51 -8.96 1.50
N VAL A 69 -7.88 -8.56 0.39
CA VAL A 69 -8.47 -7.62 -0.58
C VAL A 69 -9.75 -8.19 -1.23
N TYR A 70 -9.78 -9.48 -1.54
CA TYR A 70 -10.98 -10.14 -2.03
C TYR A 70 -12.08 -10.17 -0.97
N LEU A 71 -11.76 -10.56 0.27
CA LEU A 71 -12.71 -10.64 1.37
C LEU A 71 -13.36 -9.29 1.69
N ILE A 72 -12.57 -8.21 1.78
CA ILE A 72 -13.11 -6.86 2.04
C ILE A 72 -13.93 -6.32 0.86
N SER A 73 -13.76 -6.89 -0.35
CA SER A 73 -14.52 -6.48 -1.53
C SER A 73 -15.82 -7.28 -1.71
N LEU A 74 -16.02 -8.38 -0.97
CA LEU A 74 -17.24 -9.21 -1.07
C LEU A 74 -18.57 -8.45 -0.92
N PRO A 75 -18.71 -7.42 -0.06
CA PRO A 75 -19.97 -6.69 0.07
C PRO A 75 -20.47 -6.06 -1.24
N PHE A 76 -19.59 -5.84 -2.22
CA PHE A 76 -19.95 -5.31 -3.53
C PHE A 76 -20.63 -6.35 -4.44
N ILE A 77 -20.35 -7.65 -4.25
CA ILE A 77 -20.99 -8.75 -4.99
C ILE A 77 -22.39 -9.04 -4.45
N LEU A 78 -22.54 -9.00 -3.12
CA LEU A 78 -23.80 -9.31 -2.43
C LEU A 78 -24.85 -8.21 -2.58
N ARG A 79 -24.55 -7.18 -3.37
CA ARG A 79 -25.40 -6.03 -3.57
C ARG A 79 -26.52 -6.36 -4.56
N ASN A 80 -27.74 -6.39 -4.04
CA ASN A 80 -28.94 -6.45 -4.88
C ASN A 80 -29.45 -5.02 -5.12
N GLY A 81 -29.28 -4.49 -6.34
CA GLY A 81 -29.82 -3.18 -6.70
C GLY A 81 -29.98 -3.03 -8.22
N PRO A 82 -31.06 -2.40 -8.70
CA PRO A 82 -31.32 -2.24 -10.14
C PRO A 82 -30.38 -1.21 -10.82
N TYR A 83 -29.62 -0.43 -10.04
CA TYR A 83 -28.78 0.66 -10.55
C TYR A 83 -27.32 0.55 -10.10
N CYS A 84 -26.42 1.03 -10.97
CA CYS A 84 -24.97 1.13 -10.76
C CYS A 84 -24.54 2.25 -9.81
N THR A 85 -25.32 2.54 -8.77
CA THR A 85 -25.10 3.70 -7.90
C THR A 85 -24.74 3.27 -6.50
N ASN A 86 -23.53 3.51 -6.02
CA ASN A 86 -23.15 3.09 -4.66
C ASN A 86 -24.07 3.73 -3.62
N THR A 87 -24.60 2.90 -2.71
CA THR A 87 -25.34 3.39 -1.54
C THR A 87 -24.40 4.22 -0.66
N PRO A 88 -24.93 5.20 0.11
CA PRO A 88 -24.11 6.00 1.03
C PRO A 88 -23.24 5.15 1.96
N TRP A 89 -23.77 4.04 2.48
CA TRP A 89 -23.02 3.13 3.34
C TRP A 89 -21.82 2.50 2.63
N MET A 90 -21.93 2.16 1.35
CA MET A 90 -20.83 1.57 0.57
C MET A 90 -19.72 2.58 0.34
N GLN A 91 -20.08 3.85 0.11
CA GLN A 91 -19.10 4.92 -0.07
C GLN A 91 -18.33 5.17 1.23
N MET A 92 -19.02 5.20 2.36
CA MET A 92 -18.40 5.26 3.68
C MET A 92 -17.52 4.03 3.96
N TYR A 93 -18.00 2.84 3.61
CA TYR A 93 -17.25 1.59 3.75
C TYR A 93 -15.95 1.62 2.95
N THR A 94 -15.99 1.96 1.66
CA THR A 94 -14.79 2.08 0.82
C THR A 94 -13.83 3.11 1.38
N PHE A 95 -14.33 4.29 1.79
CA PHE A 95 -13.47 5.31 2.40
C PHE A 95 -12.73 4.74 3.62
N VAL A 96 -13.45 4.14 4.56
CA VAL A 96 -12.90 3.57 5.79
C VAL A 96 -11.86 2.48 5.50
N MET A 97 -12.16 1.58 4.55
CA MET A 97 -11.32 0.44 4.23
C MET A 97 -10.09 0.80 3.41
N VAL A 98 -10.15 1.83 2.54
CA VAL A 98 -9.02 2.22 1.69
C VAL A 98 -8.10 3.24 2.38
N VAL A 99 -8.64 4.08 3.27
CA VAL A 99 -7.90 5.21 3.85
C VAL A 99 -7.60 5.04 5.34
N PRO A 100 -8.56 5.16 6.29
CA PRO A 100 -8.29 5.01 7.72
C PRO A 100 -7.67 3.67 8.12
N VAL A 101 -8.25 2.55 7.70
CA VAL A 101 -7.81 1.22 8.18
C VAL A 101 -6.35 0.93 7.79
N PRO A 102 -5.93 1.06 6.51
CA PRO A 102 -4.53 0.88 6.13
C PRO A 102 -3.61 1.88 6.82
N THR A 103 -4.06 3.13 7.03
CA THR A 103 -3.27 4.17 7.70
C THR A 103 -3.00 3.83 9.16
N LEU A 104 -4.00 3.38 9.90
CA LEU A 104 -3.86 2.97 11.30
C LEU A 104 -2.92 1.77 11.43
N ILE A 105 -3.14 0.73 10.62
CA ILE A 105 -2.28 -0.47 10.65
C ILE A 105 -0.84 -0.11 10.29
N ASN A 106 -0.63 0.64 9.21
CA ASN A 106 0.70 1.01 8.76
C ASN A 106 1.43 1.90 9.77
N THR A 107 0.71 2.83 10.41
CA THR A 107 1.27 3.69 11.46
C THR A 107 1.64 2.87 12.70
N ALA A 108 0.78 1.96 13.13
CA ALA A 108 1.05 1.09 14.29
C ALA A 108 2.28 0.20 14.05
N LEU A 109 2.39 -0.42 12.87
CA LEU A 109 3.54 -1.25 12.50
C LEU A 109 4.83 -0.45 12.42
N ASN A 110 4.82 0.72 11.77
CA ASN A 110 6.00 1.58 11.67
C ASN A 110 6.44 2.12 13.03
N MET A 111 5.48 2.46 13.90
CA MET A 111 5.76 2.83 15.29
C MET A 111 6.40 1.67 16.07
N GLY A 112 5.88 0.45 15.90
CA GLY A 112 6.45 -0.76 16.47
C GLY A 112 7.90 -1.00 16.02
N ILE A 113 8.17 -0.87 14.71
CA ILE A 113 9.55 -0.94 14.18
C ILE A 113 10.41 0.14 14.82
N PHE A 114 9.96 1.39 14.85
CA PHE A 114 10.73 2.51 15.38
C PHE A 114 11.08 2.31 16.87
N LEU A 115 10.12 1.91 17.69
CA LEU A 115 10.33 1.62 19.11
C LEU A 115 11.32 0.47 19.30
N TYR A 116 11.20 -0.60 18.51
CA TYR A 116 12.13 -1.72 18.55
C TYR A 116 13.57 -1.29 18.21
N VAL A 117 13.75 -0.55 17.12
CA VAL A 117 15.06 -0.03 16.70
C VAL A 117 15.65 0.89 17.77
N ARG A 118 14.86 1.83 18.30
CA ARG A 118 15.29 2.76 19.36
C ARG A 118 15.72 2.01 20.62
N SER A 119 14.95 1.00 21.03
CA SER A 119 15.28 0.19 22.20
C SER A 119 16.59 -0.60 22.00
N SER A 120 16.84 -1.07 20.78
CA SER A 120 18.05 -1.80 20.41
C SER A 120 19.26 -0.89 20.37
N THR A 121 19.16 0.32 19.79
CA THR A 121 20.26 1.29 19.76
C THR A 121 20.62 1.81 21.15
N ARG A 122 19.64 2.02 22.04
CA ARG A 122 19.90 2.45 23.42
C ARG A 122 20.70 1.43 24.23
N ARG A 123 20.57 0.13 23.94
CA ARG A 123 21.37 -0.93 24.56
C ARG A 123 22.85 -0.93 24.10
N ILE A 124 23.18 -0.21 23.02
CA ILE A 124 24.51 -0.21 22.36
C ILE A 124 25.28 1.10 22.62
N GLN A 125 24.69 2.10 23.31
CA GLN A 125 25.45 3.28 23.69
C GLN A 125 26.60 2.88 24.63
N PRO A 126 27.85 3.24 24.31
CA PRO A 126 29.02 2.52 24.81
C PRO A 126 29.18 2.78 26.30
N ARG A 127 29.24 1.70 27.08
CA ARG A 127 30.26 1.68 28.13
C ARG A 127 31.58 1.90 27.41
N THR A 128 32.09 3.11 27.50
CA THR A 128 33.52 3.35 27.40
C THR A 128 34.23 2.34 28.31
N MET A 129 35.34 1.83 27.79
CA MET A 129 36.40 1.10 28.47
C MET A 129 36.30 -0.43 28.55
N THR A 130 37.32 -1.00 27.90
CA THR A 130 38.24 -2.05 28.36
C THR A 130 37.90 -3.52 28.12
N ALA A 131 38.92 -4.17 27.57
CA ALA A 131 39.24 -5.58 27.58
C ALA A 131 38.51 -6.49 26.59
N PHE A 132 39.28 -6.90 25.57
CA PHE A 132 39.48 -8.29 25.19
C PHE A 132 38.69 -9.30 26.03
N THR A 133 37.74 -10.00 25.41
CA THR A 133 37.57 -11.43 25.68
C THR A 133 36.81 -12.11 24.55
N THR A 134 37.47 -13.12 24.01
CA THR A 134 36.98 -14.22 23.18
C THR A 134 35.72 -14.86 23.74
N GLY A 135 34.70 -15.05 22.89
CA GLY A 135 33.63 -16.02 23.13
C GLY A 135 32.24 -15.54 22.70
N SER A 136 31.66 -16.24 21.71
CA SER A 136 30.31 -16.09 21.17
C SER A 136 30.03 -14.79 20.39
N ILE A 137 30.28 -14.87 19.08
CA ILE A 137 29.92 -13.86 18.09
C ILE A 137 28.38 -13.89 17.88
N ASN A 138 27.62 -13.42 18.85
CA ASN A 138 26.23 -13.00 18.63
C ASN A 138 26.26 -11.68 17.87
N ARG A 139 26.41 -11.76 16.54
CA ARG A 139 26.24 -10.60 15.64
C ARG A 139 24.81 -10.09 15.79
N GLN A 140 24.64 -9.06 16.62
CA GLN A 140 23.39 -8.31 16.65
C GLN A 140 23.12 -7.76 15.24
N PRO A 141 21.85 -7.71 14.81
CA PRO A 141 21.49 -7.24 13.48
C PRO A 141 21.83 -5.76 13.37
N ILE A 142 22.94 -5.45 12.73
CA ILE A 142 23.23 -4.10 12.26
C ILE A 142 22.20 -3.82 11.17
N ILE A 143 21.15 -3.09 11.53
CA ILE A 143 20.17 -2.59 10.56
C ILE A 143 20.94 -1.82 9.51
N SER A 144 20.88 -2.30 8.27
CA SER A 144 21.63 -1.67 7.18
C SER A 144 21.08 -0.27 6.95
N ARG A 145 21.97 0.71 6.69
CA ARG A 145 21.54 2.06 6.25
C ARG A 145 20.57 1.97 5.07
N ARG A 146 20.70 0.93 4.23
CA ARG A 146 19.78 0.61 3.13
C ARG A 146 18.34 0.38 3.62
N ASP A 147 18.14 -0.38 4.69
CA ASP A 147 16.80 -0.71 5.22
C ASP A 147 16.09 0.52 5.79
N ILE A 148 16.86 1.46 6.36
CA ILE A 148 16.34 2.74 6.85
C ILE A 148 15.98 3.66 5.69
N ALA A 149 16.79 3.70 4.63
CA ALA A 149 16.48 4.48 3.42
C ALA A 149 15.19 3.97 2.75
N LEU A 150 15.07 2.63 2.60
CA LEU A 150 13.86 1.99 2.07
C LEU A 150 12.64 2.27 2.94
N MET A 151 12.78 2.29 4.28
CA MET A 151 11.70 2.70 5.19
C MET A 151 11.17 4.09 4.87
N LYS A 152 12.07 5.07 4.80
CA LYS A 152 11.71 6.47 4.59
C LYS A 152 11.00 6.63 3.26
N GLN A 153 11.49 5.96 2.23
CA GLN A 153 10.87 5.97 0.92
C GLN A 153 9.47 5.34 0.94
N MET A 154 9.29 4.20 1.61
CA MET A 154 7.98 3.54 1.72
C MET A 154 6.97 4.39 2.49
N ILE A 155 7.37 5.01 3.60
CA ILE A 155 6.52 5.95 4.35
C ILE A 155 6.14 7.13 3.46
N TYR A 156 7.11 7.70 2.74
CA TYR A 156 6.86 8.81 1.82
C TYR A 156 5.85 8.44 0.71
N MET A 157 6.04 7.29 0.04
CA MET A 157 5.11 6.80 -0.97
C MET A 157 3.70 6.55 -0.40
N PHE A 158 3.61 5.99 0.80
CA PHE A 158 2.33 5.80 1.47
C PHE A 158 1.64 7.13 1.81
N THR A 159 2.38 8.11 2.33
CA THR A 159 1.81 9.43 2.64
C THR A 159 1.35 10.17 1.39
N MET A 160 2.09 10.05 0.27
CA MET A 160 1.65 10.59 -1.01
C MET A 160 0.35 9.92 -1.46
N PHE A 161 0.29 8.58 -1.41
CA PHE A 161 -0.91 7.83 -1.80
C PHE A 161 -2.13 8.26 -0.98
N ILE A 162 -2.03 8.26 0.34
CA ILE A 162 -3.12 8.66 1.23
C ILE A 162 -3.51 10.13 0.98
N GLY A 163 -2.55 11.04 0.83
CA GLY A 163 -2.83 12.44 0.52
C GLY A 163 -3.53 12.66 -0.82
N GLY A 164 -3.19 11.86 -1.84
CA GLY A 164 -3.81 11.93 -3.17
C GLY A 164 -5.20 11.32 -3.24
N TRP A 165 -5.41 10.19 -2.56
CA TRP A 165 -6.66 9.41 -2.66
C TRP A 165 -7.69 9.75 -1.58
N THR A 166 -7.30 10.39 -0.47
CA THR A 166 -8.26 10.83 0.57
C THR A 166 -9.30 11.83 0.02
N PRO A 167 -8.93 12.89 -0.72
CA PRO A 167 -9.88 13.88 -1.21
C PRO A 167 -11.04 13.31 -2.06
N PRO A 168 -10.82 12.47 -3.10
CA PRO A 168 -11.94 11.94 -3.89
C PRO A 168 -12.85 11.02 -3.06
N TYR A 169 -12.31 10.20 -2.15
CA TYR A 169 -13.16 9.36 -1.29
C TYR A 169 -13.93 10.17 -0.25
N LEU A 170 -13.30 11.20 0.33
CA LEU A 170 -13.97 12.10 1.26
C LEU A 170 -15.11 12.85 0.56
N LEU A 171 -14.90 13.29 -0.69
CA LEU A 171 -15.93 13.94 -1.46
C LEU A 171 -17.13 13.03 -1.74
N LEU A 172 -16.91 11.74 -2.04
CA LEU A 172 -18.01 10.76 -2.17
C LEU A 172 -18.83 10.67 -0.87
N VAL A 173 -18.15 10.62 0.27
CA VAL A 173 -18.84 10.62 1.58
C VAL A 173 -19.61 11.92 1.81
N ILE A 174 -19.06 13.08 1.43
CA ILE A 174 -19.74 14.37 1.55
C ILE A 174 -20.96 14.46 0.62
N ASP A 175 -20.84 13.98 -0.62
CA ASP A 175 -21.93 13.95 -1.61
C ASP A 175 -23.07 12.98 -1.23
N SER A 176 -22.83 12.09 -0.28
CA SER A 176 -23.90 11.29 0.33
C SER A 176 -24.83 12.15 1.21
N PHE A 177 -24.41 13.36 1.59
CA PHE A 177 -25.23 14.36 2.25
C PHE A 177 -25.80 15.34 1.21
N PRO A 178 -26.97 15.95 1.45
CA PRO A 178 -27.67 16.81 0.47
C PRO A 178 -26.97 18.16 0.17
N VAL A 179 -25.69 18.29 0.51
CA VAL A 179 -24.84 19.45 0.24
C VAL A 179 -24.21 19.22 -1.14
N GLY A 180 -24.99 19.46 -2.21
CA GLY A 180 -24.56 19.12 -3.57
C GLY A 180 -23.21 19.73 -3.94
N THR A 181 -22.19 18.90 -4.12
CA THR A 181 -20.92 19.35 -4.70
C THR A 181 -20.96 19.25 -6.23
N THR A 182 -20.10 20.02 -6.90
CA THR A 182 -20.09 20.07 -8.36
C THR A 182 -19.30 18.87 -8.92
N PHE A 183 -19.89 18.17 -9.88
CA PHE A 183 -19.28 17.05 -10.61
C PHE A 183 -17.86 17.35 -11.09
N VAL A 184 -17.58 18.57 -11.54
CA VAL A 184 -16.25 19.01 -11.98
C VAL A 184 -15.19 18.83 -10.90
N VAL A 185 -15.49 19.17 -9.64
CA VAL A 185 -14.54 19.05 -8.52
C VAL A 185 -14.15 17.59 -8.31
N PHE A 186 -15.11 16.67 -8.37
CA PHE A 186 -14.83 15.24 -8.25
C PHE A 186 -13.85 14.75 -9.33
N TYR A 187 -14.07 15.11 -10.60
CA TYR A 187 -13.18 14.68 -11.69
C TYR A 187 -11.76 15.23 -11.55
N VAL A 188 -11.63 16.49 -11.14
CA VAL A 188 -10.31 17.09 -10.86
C VAL A 188 -9.58 16.33 -9.75
N LEU A 189 -10.29 15.94 -8.68
CA LEU A 189 -9.70 15.16 -7.58
C LEU A 189 -9.33 13.73 -8.00
N VAL A 190 -10.10 13.09 -8.87
CA VAL A 190 -9.75 11.76 -9.41
C VAL A 190 -8.50 11.86 -10.30
N ILE A 191 -8.45 12.83 -11.21
CA ILE A 191 -7.26 13.05 -12.05
C ILE A 191 -6.03 13.31 -11.17
N TRP A 192 -6.18 14.11 -10.13
CA TRP A 192 -5.12 14.33 -9.14
C TRP A 192 -4.65 13.03 -8.48
N ALA A 193 -5.57 12.17 -8.04
CA ALA A 193 -5.23 10.89 -7.41
C ALA A 193 -4.46 9.95 -8.37
N GLU A 194 -4.83 9.93 -9.65
CA GLU A 194 -4.13 9.15 -10.68
C GLU A 194 -2.72 9.72 -10.98
N LEU A 195 -2.57 11.05 -11.03
CA LEU A 195 -1.26 11.69 -11.16
C LEU A 195 -0.34 11.39 -9.97
N VAL A 196 -0.90 11.32 -8.76
CA VAL A 196 -0.16 10.89 -7.56
C VAL A 196 0.30 9.43 -7.70
N LEU A 197 -0.54 8.55 -8.22
CA LEU A 197 -0.18 7.15 -8.47
C LEU A 197 0.97 7.04 -9.48
N LEU A 198 0.89 7.79 -10.58
CA LEU A 198 1.97 7.88 -11.56
C LEU A 198 3.28 8.39 -10.90
N GLY A 199 3.18 9.40 -10.04
CA GLY A 199 4.31 9.90 -9.26
C GLY A 199 4.95 8.84 -8.36
N ILE A 200 4.15 7.98 -7.73
CA ILE A 200 4.64 6.84 -6.93
C ILE A 200 5.41 5.85 -7.80
N ILE A 201 4.88 5.51 -8.98
CA ILE A 201 5.54 4.60 -9.93
C ILE A 201 6.89 5.18 -10.38
N ILE A 202 6.92 6.46 -10.76
CA ILE A 202 8.16 7.15 -11.17
C ILE A 202 9.17 7.14 -10.01
N ASN A 203 8.73 7.42 -8.79
CA ASN A 203 9.60 7.40 -7.61
C ASN A 203 10.19 6.01 -7.35
N LEU A 204 9.38 4.95 -7.47
CA LEU A 204 9.82 3.57 -7.31
C LEU A 204 10.86 3.19 -8.37
N PHE A 205 10.65 3.59 -9.62
CA PHE A 205 11.61 3.37 -10.70
C PHE A 205 12.93 4.14 -10.48
N LYS A 206 12.85 5.41 -10.04
CA LYS A 206 14.05 6.25 -9.83
C LYS A 206 14.93 5.74 -8.70
N CYS A 207 14.33 5.26 -7.61
CA CYS A 207 15.06 4.84 -6.41
C CYS A 207 15.56 3.39 -6.46
N ASN A 208 14.99 2.55 -7.32
CA ASN A 208 15.42 1.16 -7.45
C ASN A 208 16.50 1.01 -8.53
N HIS A 209 17.76 1.17 -8.13
CA HIS A 209 18.92 1.08 -9.03
C HIS A 209 18.95 -0.25 -9.80
N ASP A 210 18.75 -1.37 -9.11
CA ASP A 210 18.83 -2.71 -9.69
C ASP A 210 17.74 -2.92 -10.74
N LEU A 211 16.51 -2.45 -10.47
CA LEU A 211 15.41 -2.50 -11.44
C LEU A 211 15.72 -1.66 -12.69
N ARG A 212 16.25 -0.46 -12.49
CA ARG A 212 16.61 0.45 -13.59
C ARG A 212 17.71 -0.14 -14.45
N GLU A 213 18.76 -0.69 -13.84
CA GLU A 213 19.86 -1.33 -14.55
C GLU A 213 19.39 -2.57 -15.33
N TYR A 214 18.55 -3.40 -14.71
CA TYR A 214 17.95 -4.56 -15.38
C TYR A 214 17.13 -4.17 -16.62
N LEU A 215 16.24 -3.17 -16.49
CA LEU A 215 15.40 -2.71 -17.59
C LEU A 215 16.23 -2.06 -18.70
N LEU A 216 17.20 -1.22 -18.36
CA LEU A 216 18.10 -0.60 -19.34
C LEU A 216 18.91 -1.65 -20.11
N ASN A 217 19.39 -2.69 -19.43
CA ASN A 217 20.11 -3.79 -20.07
C ASN A 217 19.22 -4.60 -21.02
N GLN A 218 17.97 -4.86 -20.65
CA GLN A 218 16.99 -5.50 -21.54
C GLN A 218 16.67 -4.65 -22.78
N PHE A 219 16.42 -3.35 -22.59
CA PHE A 219 16.19 -2.44 -23.72
C PHE A 219 17.38 -2.38 -24.67
N ARG A 220 18.60 -2.29 -24.14
CA ARG A 220 19.83 -2.30 -24.93
C ARG A 220 19.97 -3.60 -25.75
N HIS A 221 19.62 -4.74 -25.18
CA HIS A 221 19.62 -6.01 -25.92
C HIS A 221 18.57 -6.07 -27.03
N HIS A 222 17.39 -5.48 -26.83
CA HIS A 222 16.38 -5.43 -27.89
C HIS A 222 16.75 -4.48 -29.03
N ILE A 223 17.31 -3.31 -28.71
CA ILE A 223 17.76 -2.34 -29.72
C ILE A 223 18.93 -2.89 -30.55
N LEU A 224 19.85 -3.65 -29.94
CA LEU A 224 20.97 -4.28 -30.67
C LEU A 224 20.57 -5.49 -31.54
N ARG A 225 19.33 -5.96 -31.46
CA ARG A 225 18.78 -7.05 -32.30
C ARG A 225 17.93 -6.55 -33.47
N LEU A 226 17.64 -5.24 -33.54
CA LEU A 226 16.95 -4.55 -34.62
C LEU A 226 17.98 -3.95 -35.58
#